data_AF-A0A9P7IMT5-F1
#
_entry.id   AF-A0A9P7IMT5-F1
#
_cell.length_a   1.000
_cell.length_b   1.000
_cell.length_c   1.000
_cell.angle_alpha   90.00
_cell.angle_beta   90.00
_cell.angle_gamma   90.00
#
_symmetry.space_group_name_H-M   'P 1'
#
loop_
_entity.id
_entity.type
_entity.pdbx_description
1 polymer ?
#
loop_
_entity_poly.entity_id
_entity_poly.type
_entity_poly.pdbx_seq_one_letter_code
_entity_poly.pdbx_strand_id
1 'polypeptide(L)'
;MSLLESMCLHQEVVAIAFAAVALCVFAAYEWMRKGKTAGMFSDLSGNPSKTAKTDVEWKTPSPKPLVDSDLDAKKPELYRPCRHGPNHVTMGIRKMDWNNWIEMDSNFLWYHGLKVSELEKDIDAHVQYVDNAVTRDACFEVLEELTAYLTVRYPKIFQLSNGILRNTLTKEEFNYPANTPKEALATAAKLVQDDLIIMVEEDDGQYHLDAGAVCLPGFWRLSEKFRMSLDTLHIEAKVPHYQSKLQKSMNRFFKTMQPDKAVIRNNFFIQLDDGLHWSHRMGDRDSNEVACMGNGK
;
A
#
# COMPACT_ATOMS: atom_id res chain seq x y z
N MET A 1 -35.86 73.43 11.00
CA MET A 1 -35.57 72.70 9.76
C MET A 1 -34.40 71.73 9.99
N SER A 2 -34.57 70.64 10.76
CA SER A 2 -33.46 69.67 10.96
C SER A 2 -33.85 68.24 11.36
N LEU A 3 -35.13 67.85 11.31
CA LEU A 3 -35.55 66.46 11.58
C LEU A 3 -36.32 65.85 10.40
N LEU A 4 -37.13 66.65 9.70
CA LEU A 4 -37.89 66.20 8.52
C LEU A 4 -37.01 65.90 7.30
N GLU A 5 -35.93 66.66 7.05
CA GLU A 5 -35.00 66.40 5.94
C GLU A 5 -34.16 65.14 6.19
N SER A 6 -33.77 64.86 7.44
CA SER A 6 -32.98 63.66 7.79
C SER A 6 -33.78 62.37 7.67
N MET A 7 -35.08 62.38 7.95
CA MET A 7 -35.95 61.21 7.78
C MET A 7 -36.24 60.92 6.30
N CYS A 8 -36.40 61.97 5.48
CA CYS A 8 -36.64 61.83 4.05
C CYS A 8 -35.41 61.24 3.32
N LEU A 9 -34.20 61.72 3.66
CA LEU A 9 -32.95 61.17 3.11
C LEU A 9 -32.76 59.68 3.46
N HIS A 10 -33.14 59.27 4.67
CA HIS A 10 -33.00 57.87 5.09
C HIS A 10 -33.96 56.94 4.34
N GLN A 11 -35.17 57.43 4.04
CA GLN A 11 -36.17 56.67 3.30
C GLN A 11 -35.80 56.51 1.81
N GLU A 12 -35.18 57.52 1.19
CA GLU A 12 -34.64 57.42 -0.17
C GLU A 12 -33.43 56.47 -0.26
N VAL A 13 -32.50 56.54 0.69
CA VAL A 13 -31.32 55.63 0.71
C VAL A 13 -31.75 54.18 0.91
N VAL A 14 -32.75 53.94 1.77
CA VAL A 14 -33.32 52.59 1.97
C VAL A 14 -34.05 52.11 0.71
N ALA A 15 -34.82 52.96 0.03
CA ALA A 15 -35.49 52.61 -1.22
C ALA A 15 -34.49 52.28 -2.35
N ILE A 16 -33.40 53.06 -2.47
CA ILE A 16 -32.32 52.81 -3.43
C ILE A 16 -31.61 51.49 -3.13
N ALA A 17 -31.35 51.19 -1.85
CA ALA A 17 -30.75 49.92 -1.44
C ALA A 17 -31.63 48.71 -1.79
N PHE A 18 -32.95 48.79 -1.57
CA PHE A 18 -33.89 47.73 -1.95
C PHE A 18 -33.97 47.55 -3.48
N ALA A 19 -33.97 48.64 -4.25
CA ALA A 19 -33.97 48.58 -5.72
C ALA A 19 -32.68 47.94 -6.26
N ALA A 20 -31.53 48.25 -5.67
CA ALA A 20 -30.24 47.65 -6.05
C ALA A 20 -30.19 46.14 -5.74
N VAL A 21 -30.70 45.71 -4.58
CA VAL A 21 -30.79 44.28 -4.24
C VAL A 21 -31.75 43.54 -5.17
N ALA A 22 -32.91 44.14 -5.50
CA ALA A 22 -33.85 43.54 -6.44
C ALA A 22 -33.25 43.37 -7.85
N LEU A 23 -32.48 44.36 -8.33
CA LEU A 23 -31.76 44.27 -9.60
C LEU A 23 -30.67 43.18 -9.59
N CYS A 24 -29.92 43.04 -8.50
CA CYS A 24 -28.92 41.98 -8.34
C CYS A 24 -29.55 40.58 -8.32
N VAL A 25 -30.68 40.41 -7.62
CA VAL A 25 -31.44 39.15 -7.57
C VAL A 25 -32.04 38.83 -8.95
N PHE A 26 -32.57 39.83 -9.65
CA PHE A 26 -33.10 39.66 -11.01
C PHE A 26 -32.00 39.29 -12.01
N ALA A 27 -30.83 39.93 -11.93
CA ALA A 27 -29.68 39.60 -12.77
C ALA A 27 -29.15 38.18 -12.50
N ALA A 28 -29.09 37.76 -11.22
CA ALA A 28 -28.72 36.39 -10.85
C ALA A 28 -29.75 35.35 -11.31
N TYR A 29 -31.04 35.69 -11.26
CA TYR A 29 -32.12 34.87 -11.76
C TYR A 29 -32.06 34.72 -13.29
N GLU A 30 -31.86 35.81 -14.04
CA GLU A 30 -31.67 35.78 -15.50
C GLU A 30 -30.39 35.03 -15.90
N TRP A 31 -29.30 35.14 -15.14
CA TRP A 31 -28.08 34.38 -15.36
C TRP A 31 -28.29 32.87 -15.14
N MET A 32 -28.97 32.48 -14.06
CA MET A 32 -29.35 31.07 -13.82
C MET A 32 -30.33 30.54 -14.86
N ARG A 33 -31.25 31.38 -15.35
CA ARG A 33 -32.22 31.04 -16.41
C ARG A 33 -31.54 30.86 -17.77
N LYS A 34 -30.57 31.71 -18.12
CA LYS A 34 -29.72 31.56 -19.32
C LYS A 34 -28.81 30.33 -19.23
N GLY A 35 -28.31 30.01 -18.04
CA GLY A 35 -27.54 28.78 -17.78
C GLY A 35 -28.35 27.48 -17.96
N LYS A 36 -29.66 27.51 -17.69
CA LYS A 36 -30.56 26.34 -17.88
C LYS A 36 -31.12 26.17 -19.30
N THR A 37 -31.19 27.25 -20.09
CA THR A 37 -31.74 27.19 -21.46
C THR A 37 -30.72 26.82 -22.53
N ALA A 38 -29.41 26.89 -22.22
CA ALA A 38 -28.34 26.41 -23.09
C ALA A 38 -28.08 24.89 -23.00
N GLY A 39 -28.87 24.15 -22.21
CA GLY A 39 -28.65 22.72 -21.93
C GLY A 39 -29.63 21.73 -22.57
N MET A 40 -30.42 22.16 -23.57
CA MET A 40 -31.41 21.29 -24.21
C MET A 40 -31.32 21.44 -25.73
N PHE A 41 -31.01 20.35 -26.43
CA PHE A 41 -30.64 20.20 -27.85
C PHE A 41 -29.14 20.35 -28.20
N SER A 42 -28.39 19.26 -28.02
CA SER A 42 -27.66 18.63 -29.13
C SER A 42 -27.38 17.16 -28.78
N ASP A 43 -28.28 16.30 -29.24
CA ASP A 43 -27.99 14.88 -29.46
C ASP A 43 -27.72 14.73 -30.96
N LEU A 44 -26.89 13.75 -31.34
CA LEU A 44 -26.36 13.45 -32.69
C LEU A 44 -25.00 14.08 -33.08
N SER A 45 -23.96 13.78 -32.30
CA SER A 45 -22.67 13.36 -32.87
C SER A 45 -21.85 12.70 -31.75
N GLY A 46 -21.51 11.42 -31.93
CA GLY A 46 -20.86 10.57 -30.94
C GLY A 46 -19.65 11.22 -30.28
N ASN A 47 -19.84 11.61 -29.02
CA ASN A 47 -18.73 11.87 -28.11
C ASN A 47 -18.31 10.49 -27.56
N PRO A 48 -17.02 10.09 -27.65
CA PRO A 48 -16.62 8.82 -27.08
C PRO A 48 -16.91 8.87 -25.58
N SER A 49 -17.76 7.94 -25.18
CA SER A 49 -17.99 7.49 -23.82
C SER A 49 -16.79 7.77 -22.91
N LYS A 50 -17.08 8.24 -21.69
CA LYS A 50 -16.38 7.92 -20.44
C LYS A 50 -15.30 6.88 -20.73
N THR A 51 -14.03 7.24 -20.57
CA THR A 51 -12.89 6.33 -20.69
C THR A 51 -13.32 5.00 -20.09
N ALA A 52 -13.69 4.08 -20.98
CA ALA A 52 -13.70 2.69 -20.65
C ALA A 52 -12.30 2.50 -20.08
N LYS A 53 -12.20 2.00 -18.85
CA LYS A 53 -10.97 1.30 -18.50
C LYS A 53 -10.91 0.21 -19.56
N THR A 54 -10.23 0.49 -20.65
CA THR A 54 -9.78 -0.54 -21.56
C THR A 54 -9.01 -1.44 -20.64
N ASP A 55 -9.49 -2.67 -20.46
CA ASP A 55 -8.79 -3.78 -19.82
C ASP A 55 -7.53 -4.06 -20.64
N VAL A 56 -6.63 -3.09 -20.70
CA VAL A 56 -5.26 -3.29 -21.12
C VAL A 56 -4.71 -4.09 -19.96
N GLU A 57 -4.66 -5.40 -20.19
CA GLU A 57 -3.95 -6.36 -19.37
C GLU A 57 -2.60 -5.73 -18.99
N TRP A 58 -2.51 -5.26 -17.75
CA TRP A 58 -1.30 -4.63 -17.26
C TRP A 58 -0.22 -5.70 -17.21
N LYS A 59 0.98 -5.35 -17.70
CA LYS A 59 2.16 -6.20 -17.58
C LYS A 59 3.22 -5.44 -16.82
N THR A 60 3.72 -6.06 -15.76
CA THR A 60 4.80 -5.49 -14.96
C THR A 60 6.02 -5.19 -15.84
N PRO A 61 6.58 -3.96 -15.77
CA PRO A 61 7.73 -3.57 -16.54
C PRO A 61 8.93 -4.47 -16.24
N SER A 62 9.55 -5.00 -17.29
CA SER A 62 10.73 -5.84 -17.13
C SER A 62 11.91 -5.02 -16.57
N PRO A 63 12.56 -5.49 -15.50
CA PRO A 63 13.72 -4.81 -14.94
C PRO A 63 14.96 -5.00 -15.82
N LYS A 64 15.99 -4.18 -15.58
CA LYS A 64 17.31 -4.37 -16.19
C LYS A 64 18.04 -5.54 -15.51
N PRO A 65 18.57 -6.52 -16.25
CA PRO A 65 19.33 -7.61 -15.67
C PRO A 65 20.61 -7.14 -14.95
N LEU A 66 20.94 -7.75 -13.81
CA LEU A 66 22.24 -7.64 -13.16
C LEU A 66 23.11 -8.82 -13.59
N VAL A 67 23.90 -8.63 -14.64
CA VAL A 67 24.76 -9.69 -15.20
C VAL A 67 26.07 -9.82 -14.42
N ASP A 68 26.61 -8.72 -13.89
CA ASP A 68 27.94 -8.66 -13.24
C ASP A 68 27.88 -8.42 -11.73
N SER A 69 26.73 -8.63 -11.09
CA SER A 69 26.61 -8.44 -9.65
C SER A 69 27.15 -9.64 -8.88
N ASP A 70 28.28 -9.45 -8.22
CA ASP A 70 28.67 -10.27 -7.07
C ASP A 70 27.77 -9.88 -5.89
N LEU A 71 26.84 -10.77 -5.51
CA LEU A 71 25.91 -10.50 -4.42
C LEU A 71 26.63 -10.40 -3.07
N ASP A 72 27.68 -11.18 -2.87
CA ASP A 72 28.46 -11.19 -1.62
C ASP A 72 29.18 -9.85 -1.40
N ALA A 73 29.52 -9.16 -2.50
CA ALA A 73 30.11 -7.83 -2.46
C ALA A 73 29.07 -6.70 -2.28
N LYS A 74 27.78 -6.94 -2.57
CA LYS A 74 26.73 -5.93 -2.49
C LYS A 74 26.30 -5.73 -1.04
N LYS A 75 26.76 -4.63 -0.44
CA LYS A 75 26.38 -4.26 0.93
C LYS A 75 24.90 -3.89 1.04
N PRO A 76 24.26 -4.15 2.20
CA PRO A 76 22.91 -3.69 2.48
C PRO A 76 22.76 -2.18 2.34
N GLU A 77 21.66 -1.73 1.72
CA GLU A 77 21.34 -0.32 1.58
C GLU A 77 20.88 0.26 2.93
N LEU A 78 21.57 1.32 3.38
CA LEU A 78 21.27 1.95 4.66
C LEU A 78 20.22 3.04 4.50
N TYR A 79 18.96 2.67 4.71
CA TYR A 79 17.84 3.60 4.69
C TYR A 79 17.85 4.53 5.90
N ARG A 80 18.03 5.83 5.66
CA ARG A 80 18.00 6.88 6.70
C ARG A 80 16.80 7.80 6.50
N PRO A 81 15.57 7.39 6.86
CA PRO A 81 14.36 8.18 6.64
C PRO A 81 14.28 9.41 7.56
N CYS A 82 15.09 9.46 8.63
CA CYS A 82 15.14 10.58 9.57
C CYS A 82 15.66 11.84 8.89
N ARG A 83 14.85 12.92 8.93
CA ARG A 83 15.25 14.26 8.48
C ARG A 83 15.38 15.18 9.68
N HIS A 84 16.39 16.03 9.67
CA HIS A 84 16.53 17.11 10.66
C HIS A 84 15.48 18.20 10.42
N GLY A 85 14.93 18.79 11.49
CA GLY A 85 14.01 19.93 11.43
C GLY A 85 12.58 19.62 11.90
N PRO A 86 11.63 20.56 11.71
CA PRO A 86 10.24 20.40 12.13
C PRO A 86 9.60 19.17 11.48
N ASN A 87 9.09 18.25 12.31
CA ASN A 87 8.51 17.01 11.83
C ASN A 87 7.08 17.24 11.29
N HIS A 88 6.86 16.84 10.04
CA HIS A 88 5.55 16.87 9.40
C HIS A 88 5.09 15.45 9.11
N VAL A 89 4.03 15.03 9.78
CA VAL A 89 3.43 13.71 9.57
C VAL A 89 2.81 13.66 8.18
N THR A 90 3.42 12.88 7.29
CA THR A 90 2.97 12.63 5.92
C THR A 90 3.08 11.14 5.62
N MET A 91 2.45 10.66 4.54
CA MET A 91 2.54 9.24 4.17
C MET A 91 3.97 8.80 3.81
N GLY A 92 4.86 9.73 3.42
CA GLY A 92 6.27 9.42 3.13
C GLY A 92 6.52 8.52 1.90
N ILE A 93 5.50 8.37 1.03
CA ILE A 93 5.56 7.55 -0.18
C ILE A 93 6.38 8.23 -1.28
N ARG A 94 7.05 7.42 -2.10
CA ARG A 94 7.78 7.81 -3.31
C ARG A 94 7.44 6.84 -4.43
N LYS A 95 7.57 7.29 -5.69
CA LYS A 95 7.48 6.37 -6.84
C LYS A 95 8.60 5.33 -6.75
N MET A 96 8.27 4.07 -6.97
CA MET A 96 9.25 2.99 -7.04
C MET A 96 9.90 2.96 -8.43
N ASP A 97 11.23 2.80 -8.47
CA ASP A 97 11.92 2.38 -9.69
C ASP A 97 11.77 0.86 -9.81
N TRP A 98 11.24 0.37 -10.92
CA TRP A 98 11.05 -1.05 -11.14
C TRP A 98 12.35 -1.84 -11.04
N ASN A 99 13.53 -1.27 -11.30
CA ASN A 99 14.82 -1.97 -11.09
C ASN A 99 15.16 -2.24 -9.61
N ASN A 100 14.44 -1.58 -8.71
CA ASN A 100 14.63 -1.61 -7.27
C ASN A 100 13.38 -2.15 -6.57
N TRP A 101 12.55 -2.96 -7.26
CA TRP A 101 11.38 -3.55 -6.62
C TRP A 101 11.81 -4.49 -5.50
N ILE A 102 12.65 -5.48 -5.83
CA ILE A 102 13.28 -6.37 -4.86
C ILE A 102 14.79 -6.12 -4.86
N GLU A 103 15.31 -5.78 -3.68
CA GLU A 103 16.72 -5.50 -3.43
C GLU A 103 17.34 -6.64 -2.65
N MET A 104 18.10 -7.49 -3.35
CA MET A 104 18.93 -8.49 -2.69
C MET A 104 20.30 -7.91 -2.37
N ASP A 105 20.87 -8.32 -1.24
CA ASP A 105 22.22 -7.96 -0.80
C ASP A 105 22.98 -9.17 -0.25
N SER A 106 24.19 -8.93 0.27
CA SER A 106 25.07 -9.95 0.85
C SER A 106 24.45 -10.71 2.04
N ASN A 107 23.36 -10.21 2.63
CA ASN A 107 22.67 -10.87 3.74
C ASN A 107 21.59 -11.85 3.27
N PHE A 108 21.35 -11.99 1.96
CA PHE A 108 20.28 -12.83 1.43
C PHE A 108 20.24 -14.24 2.05
N LEU A 109 21.38 -14.95 2.08
CA LEU A 109 21.45 -16.30 2.64
C LEU A 109 21.15 -16.37 4.14
N TRP A 110 21.52 -15.33 4.89
CA TRP A 110 21.23 -15.25 6.32
C TRP A 110 19.73 -15.06 6.58
N TYR A 111 19.08 -14.11 5.89
CA TYR A 111 17.63 -13.91 5.94
C TYR A 111 16.88 -15.17 5.49
N HIS A 112 17.30 -15.74 4.36
CA HIS A 112 16.68 -16.93 3.79
C HIS A 112 16.75 -18.13 4.76
N GLY A 113 17.92 -18.42 5.33
CA GLY A 113 18.10 -19.53 6.27
C GLY A 113 17.21 -19.40 7.51
N LEU A 114 17.07 -18.18 8.04
CA LEU A 114 16.15 -17.91 9.15
C LEU A 114 14.69 -18.15 8.72
N LYS A 115 14.26 -17.64 7.55
CA LYS A 115 12.90 -17.88 7.05
C LYS A 115 12.58 -19.35 6.85
N VAL A 116 13.49 -20.12 6.26
CA VAL A 116 13.32 -21.57 6.12
C VAL A 116 13.15 -22.22 7.48
N SER A 117 14.01 -21.88 8.45
CA SER A 117 13.93 -22.46 9.80
C SER A 117 12.62 -22.13 10.53
N GLU A 118 12.04 -20.96 10.27
CA GLU A 118 10.76 -20.53 10.84
C GLU A 118 9.57 -21.24 10.18
N LEU A 119 9.58 -21.32 8.84
CA LEU A 119 8.57 -22.06 8.08
C LEU A 119 8.56 -23.56 8.40
N GLU A 120 9.71 -24.17 8.67
CA GLU A 120 9.82 -25.57 9.06
C GLU A 120 9.28 -25.85 10.47
N LYS A 121 9.37 -24.87 11.38
CA LYS A 121 8.80 -24.99 12.73
C LYS A 121 7.29 -24.97 12.70
N ASP A 122 6.71 -23.97 12.03
CA ASP A 122 5.26 -23.79 11.97
C ASP A 122 4.84 -22.96 10.74
N ILE A 123 4.56 -23.64 9.64
CA ILE A 123 4.09 -22.99 8.41
C ILE A 123 2.75 -22.27 8.59
N ASP A 124 1.87 -22.75 9.49
CA ASP A 124 0.53 -22.20 9.68
C ASP A 124 0.54 -20.90 10.51
N ALA A 125 1.51 -20.76 11.41
CA ALA A 125 1.78 -19.50 12.10
C ALA A 125 2.33 -18.41 11.17
N HIS A 126 3.07 -18.79 10.13
CA HIS A 126 3.79 -17.88 9.24
C HIS A 126 3.07 -17.58 7.92
N VAL A 127 2.25 -18.50 7.43
CA VAL A 127 1.56 -18.39 6.13
C VAL A 127 0.06 -18.57 6.32
N GLN A 128 -0.67 -17.47 6.19
CA GLN A 128 -2.12 -17.44 6.30
C GLN A 128 -2.73 -16.78 5.07
N TYR A 129 -3.90 -17.25 4.66
CA TYR A 129 -4.70 -16.63 3.61
C TYR A 129 -6.19 -16.91 3.84
N VAL A 130 -7.05 -15.98 3.41
CA VAL A 130 -8.49 -16.17 3.40
C VAL A 130 -8.87 -17.03 2.20
N ASP A 131 -9.65 -18.07 2.44
CA ASP A 131 -9.97 -19.07 1.42
C ASP A 131 -11.10 -18.63 0.46
N ASN A 132 -10.91 -17.50 -0.23
CA ASN A 132 -11.81 -16.98 -1.26
C ASN A 132 -11.10 -16.83 -2.62
N ALA A 133 -11.86 -16.71 -3.71
CA ALA A 133 -11.30 -16.68 -5.06
C ALA A 133 -10.26 -15.56 -5.25
N VAL A 134 -10.58 -14.33 -4.85
CA VAL A 134 -9.72 -13.15 -5.02
C VAL A 134 -8.39 -13.31 -4.28
N THR A 135 -8.45 -13.76 -3.03
CA THR A 135 -7.25 -13.94 -2.21
C THR A 135 -6.40 -15.11 -2.70
N ARG A 136 -7.01 -16.20 -3.19
CA ARG A 136 -6.27 -17.31 -3.81
C ARG A 136 -5.51 -16.85 -5.04
N ASP A 137 -6.18 -16.11 -5.93
CA ASP A 137 -5.56 -15.57 -7.15
C ASP A 137 -4.40 -14.63 -6.80
N ALA A 138 -4.59 -13.74 -5.81
CA ALA A 138 -3.54 -12.84 -5.35
C ALA A 138 -2.30 -13.58 -4.78
N CYS A 139 -2.50 -14.74 -4.12
CA CYS A 139 -1.38 -15.56 -3.64
C CYS A 139 -0.55 -16.12 -4.80
N PHE A 140 -1.20 -16.56 -5.87
CA PHE A 140 -0.51 -17.02 -7.08
C PHE A 140 0.16 -15.86 -7.82
N GLU A 141 -0.56 -14.75 -8.01
CA GLU A 141 -0.07 -13.54 -8.67
C GLU A 141 1.25 -13.05 -8.05
N VAL A 142 1.35 -13.01 -6.71
CA VAL A 142 2.60 -12.60 -6.04
C VAL A 142 3.77 -13.52 -6.40
N LEU A 143 3.57 -14.84 -6.45
CA LEU A 143 4.64 -15.76 -6.86
C LEU A 143 5.00 -15.57 -8.34
N GLU A 144 4.00 -15.40 -9.21
CA GLU A 144 4.21 -15.19 -10.65
C GLU A 144 4.99 -13.90 -10.92
N GLU A 145 4.59 -12.79 -10.31
CA GLU A 145 5.23 -11.48 -10.47
C GLU A 145 6.65 -11.47 -9.90
N LEU A 146 6.88 -12.09 -8.73
CA LEU A 146 8.23 -12.24 -8.18
C LEU A 146 9.10 -13.14 -9.07
N THR A 147 8.56 -14.23 -9.59
CA THR A 147 9.30 -15.14 -10.48
C THR A 147 9.69 -14.41 -11.77
N ALA A 148 8.76 -13.69 -12.40
CA ALA A 148 9.01 -12.89 -13.59
C ALA A 148 10.07 -11.80 -13.33
N TYR A 149 10.00 -11.13 -12.19
CA TYR A 149 10.97 -10.11 -11.80
C TYR A 149 12.36 -10.68 -11.55
N LEU A 150 12.45 -11.69 -10.69
CA LEU A 150 13.72 -12.22 -10.17
C LEU A 150 14.53 -12.95 -11.24
N THR A 151 13.86 -13.70 -12.13
CA THR A 151 14.53 -14.40 -13.24
C THR A 151 15.13 -13.44 -14.26
N VAL A 152 14.55 -12.24 -14.42
CA VAL A 152 15.12 -11.19 -15.30
C VAL A 152 16.16 -10.35 -14.56
N ARG A 153 15.88 -9.94 -13.32
CA ARG A 153 16.76 -9.04 -12.54
C ARG A 153 18.04 -9.76 -12.07
N TYR A 154 17.93 -11.00 -11.63
CA TYR A 154 19.01 -11.81 -11.06
C TYR A 154 19.13 -13.18 -11.77
N PRO A 155 19.42 -13.21 -13.09
CA PRO A 155 19.34 -14.43 -13.92
C PRO A 155 20.39 -15.50 -13.55
N LYS A 156 21.46 -15.13 -12.86
CA LYS A 156 22.46 -16.08 -12.33
C LYS A 156 21.93 -16.84 -11.11
N ILE A 157 21.01 -16.23 -10.36
CA ILE A 157 20.47 -16.76 -9.10
C ILE A 157 19.17 -17.51 -9.36
N PHE A 158 18.22 -16.89 -10.07
CA PHE A 158 16.91 -17.48 -10.32
C PHE A 158 16.78 -17.92 -11.77
N GLN A 159 16.44 -19.18 -11.96
CA GLN A 159 16.30 -19.80 -13.27
C GLN A 159 15.00 -20.58 -13.33
N LEU A 160 14.16 -20.29 -14.32
CA LEU A 160 12.93 -21.01 -14.56
C LEU A 160 13.10 -21.88 -15.81
N SER A 161 12.94 -23.20 -15.67
CA SER A 161 13.00 -24.14 -16.79
C SER A 161 12.12 -25.35 -16.52
N ASN A 162 11.38 -25.82 -17.52
CA ASN A 162 10.56 -27.04 -17.45
C ASN A 162 9.60 -27.09 -16.25
N GLY A 163 8.99 -25.95 -15.89
CA GLY A 163 8.07 -25.86 -14.75
C GLY A 163 8.75 -25.94 -13.37
N ILE A 164 10.08 -25.73 -13.32
CA ILE A 164 10.84 -25.70 -12.07
C ILE A 164 11.56 -24.37 -11.96
N LEU A 165 11.27 -23.64 -10.87
CA LEU A 165 12.01 -22.46 -10.46
C LEU A 165 13.16 -22.89 -9.55
N ARG A 166 14.39 -22.59 -9.96
CA ARG A 166 15.61 -22.92 -9.23
C ARG A 166 16.25 -21.67 -8.65
N ASN A 167 16.62 -21.73 -7.38
CA ASN A 167 17.51 -20.76 -6.74
C ASN A 167 18.91 -21.37 -6.64
N THR A 168 19.87 -20.89 -7.43
CA THR A 168 21.21 -21.47 -7.49
C THR A 168 22.04 -21.21 -6.24
N LEU A 169 21.72 -20.15 -5.46
CA LEU A 169 22.41 -19.84 -4.21
C LEU A 169 22.02 -20.80 -3.09
N THR A 170 20.71 -21.05 -2.93
CA THR A 170 20.18 -21.93 -1.88
C THR A 170 20.14 -23.40 -2.32
N LYS A 171 20.25 -23.65 -3.63
CA LYS A 171 20.12 -24.96 -4.30
C LYS A 171 18.71 -25.56 -4.20
N GLU A 172 17.72 -24.76 -3.81
CA GLU A 172 16.32 -25.20 -3.79
C GLU A 172 15.71 -25.17 -5.20
N GLU A 173 14.74 -26.05 -5.38
CA GLU A 173 13.91 -26.16 -6.57
C GLU A 173 12.44 -26.12 -6.14
N PHE A 174 11.64 -25.32 -6.83
CA PHE A 174 10.23 -25.11 -6.55
C PHE A 174 9.40 -25.43 -7.79
N ASN A 175 8.26 -26.10 -7.60
CA ASN A 175 7.31 -26.32 -8.69
C ASN A 175 6.72 -24.98 -9.13
N TYR A 176 6.65 -24.76 -10.44
CA TYR A 176 6.06 -23.56 -11.03
C TYR A 176 5.13 -23.93 -12.21
N PRO A 177 3.83 -23.57 -12.16
CA PRO A 177 3.16 -22.86 -11.07
C PRO A 177 3.05 -23.69 -9.78
N ALA A 178 2.85 -23.02 -8.64
CA ALA A 178 2.61 -23.69 -7.37
C ALA A 178 1.24 -24.40 -7.36
N ASN A 179 1.09 -25.48 -6.60
CA ASN A 179 -0.15 -26.27 -6.59
C ASN A 179 -1.23 -25.67 -5.67
N THR A 180 -0.82 -24.90 -4.66
CA THR A 180 -1.73 -24.30 -3.68
C THR A 180 -1.36 -22.85 -3.36
N PRO A 181 -2.31 -22.01 -2.91
CA PRO A 181 -2.02 -20.64 -2.47
C PRO A 181 -0.98 -20.57 -1.34
N LYS A 182 -1.05 -21.52 -0.39
CA LYS A 182 -0.10 -21.62 0.72
C LYS A 182 1.31 -21.95 0.22
N GLU A 183 1.45 -22.90 -0.71
CA GLU A 183 2.73 -23.21 -1.36
C GLU A 183 3.26 -22.00 -2.13
N ALA A 184 2.38 -21.25 -2.81
CA ALA A 184 2.76 -20.04 -3.54
C ALA A 184 3.36 -18.98 -2.61
N LEU A 185 2.69 -18.67 -1.50
CA LEU A 185 3.15 -17.71 -0.49
C LEU A 185 4.44 -18.17 0.21
N ALA A 186 4.52 -19.45 0.60
CA ALA A 186 5.71 -20.00 1.24
C ALA A 186 6.93 -19.97 0.29
N THR A 187 6.71 -20.27 -0.99
CA THR A 187 7.75 -20.15 -2.02
C THR A 187 8.15 -18.69 -2.19
N ALA A 188 7.19 -17.78 -2.38
CA ALA A 188 7.45 -16.34 -2.52
C ALA A 188 8.26 -15.77 -1.35
N ALA A 189 7.95 -16.17 -0.12
CA ALA A 189 8.70 -15.78 1.06
C ALA A 189 10.16 -16.23 1.02
N LYS A 190 10.45 -17.42 0.48
CA LYS A 190 11.82 -17.93 0.33
C LYS A 190 12.63 -17.22 -0.75
N LEU A 191 11.97 -16.60 -1.74
CA LEU A 191 12.63 -15.95 -2.87
C LEU A 191 13.17 -14.54 -2.56
N VAL A 192 12.60 -13.85 -1.57
CA VAL A 192 12.96 -12.47 -1.22
C VAL A 192 13.57 -12.39 0.19
N GLN A 193 14.10 -11.24 0.64
CA GLN A 193 14.56 -11.06 2.03
C GLN A 193 13.42 -10.62 2.95
N ASP A 194 12.51 -9.80 2.43
CA ASP A 194 11.38 -9.21 3.15
C ASP A 194 10.27 -10.21 3.50
N ASP A 195 9.39 -9.81 4.42
CA ASP A 195 8.10 -10.46 4.65
C ASP A 195 7.05 -9.90 3.69
N LEU A 196 6.09 -10.74 3.31
CA LEU A 196 5.08 -10.40 2.30
C LEU A 196 3.70 -10.34 2.93
N ILE A 197 2.94 -9.29 2.64
CA ILE A 197 1.53 -9.15 3.00
C ILE A 197 0.72 -8.80 1.76
N ILE A 198 -0.49 -9.33 1.69
CA ILE A 198 -1.47 -9.05 0.65
C ILE A 198 -2.69 -8.47 1.34
N MET A 199 -3.11 -7.30 0.86
CA MET A 199 -4.31 -6.65 1.36
C MET A 199 -5.39 -6.64 0.30
N VAL A 200 -6.59 -7.11 0.67
CA VAL A 200 -7.74 -7.23 -0.23
C VAL A 200 -8.82 -6.25 0.22
N GLU A 201 -9.46 -5.56 -0.73
CA GLU A 201 -10.63 -4.71 -0.43
C GLU A 201 -11.85 -5.61 -0.20
N GLU A 202 -12.44 -5.49 0.99
CA GLU A 202 -13.59 -6.28 1.42
C GLU A 202 -14.92 -5.52 1.21
N ASP A 203 -16.05 -6.16 1.49
CA ASP A 203 -17.40 -5.60 1.29
C ASP A 203 -17.67 -4.29 2.05
N ASP A 204 -16.93 -4.03 3.13
CA ASP A 204 -17.00 -2.78 3.90
C ASP A 204 -16.23 -1.61 3.24
N GLY A 205 -15.57 -1.89 2.10
CA GLY A 205 -14.75 -0.96 1.35
C GLY A 205 -13.45 -0.58 2.04
N GLN A 206 -12.96 -1.41 2.98
CA GLN A 206 -11.65 -1.31 3.61
C GLN A 206 -10.72 -2.41 3.08
N TYR A 207 -9.42 -2.14 3.13
CA TYR A 207 -8.41 -3.14 2.82
C TYR A 207 -8.05 -3.93 4.07
N HIS A 208 -8.13 -5.25 4.01
CA HIS A 208 -7.84 -6.16 5.12
C HIS A 208 -6.59 -6.99 4.84
N LEU A 209 -5.81 -7.33 5.89
CA LEU A 209 -4.71 -8.28 5.77
C LEU A 209 -5.27 -9.68 5.59
N ASP A 210 -5.35 -10.11 4.34
CA ASP A 210 -6.08 -11.31 3.93
C ASP A 210 -5.20 -12.43 3.45
N ALA A 211 -3.95 -12.13 3.12
CA ALA A 211 -2.93 -13.13 2.99
C ALA A 211 -1.56 -12.58 3.38
N GLY A 212 -0.65 -13.46 3.73
CA GLY A 212 0.72 -13.08 4.02
C GLY A 212 1.62 -14.27 4.31
N ALA A 213 2.91 -14.04 4.10
CA ALA A 213 3.98 -14.90 4.57
C ALA A 213 4.94 -14.03 5.39
N VAL A 214 4.80 -14.13 6.70
CA VAL A 214 5.47 -13.25 7.68
C VAL A 214 6.33 -14.12 8.58
N CYS A 215 7.61 -14.18 8.27
CA CYS A 215 8.59 -15.06 8.91
C CYS A 215 9.49 -14.30 9.88
N LEU A 216 9.84 -13.05 9.55
CA LEU A 216 10.79 -12.23 10.31
C LEU A 216 10.20 -10.89 10.82
N PRO A 217 9.02 -10.90 11.48
CA PRO A 217 8.35 -9.66 11.89
C PRO A 217 9.04 -8.96 13.07
N GLY A 218 9.82 -9.69 13.87
CA GLY A 218 10.59 -9.19 15.03
C GLY A 218 9.75 -8.90 16.29
N PHE A 219 8.53 -8.36 16.16
CA PHE A 219 7.78 -7.82 17.30
C PHE A 219 6.26 -8.01 17.25
N TRP A 220 5.74 -8.78 16.29
CA TRP A 220 4.31 -9.08 16.15
C TRP A 220 4.14 -10.45 15.49
N ARG A 221 2.95 -11.05 15.63
CA ARG A 221 2.63 -12.33 14.99
C ARG A 221 1.58 -12.13 13.89
N LEU A 222 1.68 -12.87 12.79
CA LEU A 222 0.69 -12.80 11.72
C LEU A 222 -0.73 -13.08 12.24
N SER A 223 -0.87 -14.11 13.08
CA SER A 223 -2.14 -14.48 13.71
C SER A 223 -2.80 -13.36 14.53
N GLU A 224 -2.02 -12.44 15.09
CA GLU A 224 -2.55 -11.29 15.86
C GLU A 224 -3.10 -10.20 14.97
N LYS A 225 -2.68 -10.15 13.70
CA LYS A 225 -2.97 -9.05 12.76
C LYS A 225 -3.78 -9.49 11.55
N PHE A 226 -3.93 -10.79 11.36
CA PHE A 226 -4.70 -11.40 10.29
C PHE A 226 -6.17 -10.95 10.35
N ARG A 227 -6.77 -10.67 9.17
CA ARG A 227 -8.13 -10.12 8.99
C ARG A 227 -8.37 -8.71 9.52
N MET A 228 -7.40 -8.05 10.13
CA MET A 228 -7.57 -6.66 10.54
C MET A 228 -7.57 -5.73 9.33
N SER A 229 -8.42 -4.70 9.39
CA SER A 229 -8.41 -3.64 8.40
C SER A 229 -7.15 -2.78 8.51
N LEU A 230 -6.78 -2.12 7.43
CA LEU A 230 -5.67 -1.15 7.38
C LEU A 230 -5.75 -0.13 8.51
N ASP A 231 -6.95 0.38 8.79
CA ASP A 231 -7.19 1.35 9.87
C ASP A 231 -6.99 0.73 11.25
N THR A 232 -7.53 -0.45 11.50
CA THR A 232 -7.38 -1.16 12.78
C THR A 232 -5.92 -1.45 13.08
N LEU A 233 -5.16 -1.94 12.10
CA LEU A 233 -3.71 -2.20 12.23
C LEU A 233 -2.96 -0.97 12.75
N HIS A 234 -3.25 0.22 12.22
CA HIS A 234 -2.56 1.46 12.60
C HIS A 234 -3.08 2.06 13.93
N ILE A 235 -4.37 1.89 14.24
CA ILE A 235 -4.97 2.35 15.49
C ILE A 235 -4.44 1.52 16.66
N GLU A 236 -4.42 0.19 16.52
CA GLU A 236 -3.90 -0.71 17.56
C GLU A 236 -2.41 -0.53 17.80
N ALA A 237 -1.62 -0.32 16.73
CA ALA A 237 -0.21 0.03 16.84
C ALA A 237 0.03 1.43 17.45
N LYS A 238 -1.04 2.16 17.82
CA LYS A 238 -1.02 3.51 18.41
C LYS A 238 -0.18 4.49 17.59
N VAL A 239 -0.28 4.42 16.26
CA VAL A 239 0.49 5.28 15.36
C VAL A 239 0.13 6.74 15.64
N PRO A 240 1.10 7.59 16.05
CA PRO A 240 0.82 8.97 16.43
C PRO A 240 0.17 9.76 15.30
N HIS A 241 -0.90 10.48 15.64
CA HIS A 241 -1.68 11.29 14.69
C HIS A 241 -2.30 10.52 13.50
N TYR A 242 -2.42 9.18 13.59
CA TYR A 242 -2.98 8.39 12.48
C TYR A 242 -4.39 8.85 12.12
N GLN A 243 -5.33 8.78 13.08
CA GLN A 243 -6.74 9.12 12.85
C GLN A 243 -6.92 10.58 12.42
N SER A 244 -6.14 11.51 13.01
CA SER A 244 -6.30 12.94 12.77
C SER A 244 -5.59 13.45 11.51
N LYS A 245 -4.51 12.80 11.05
CA LYS A 245 -3.68 13.31 9.93
C LYS A 245 -3.46 12.34 8.78
N LEU A 246 -3.43 11.02 9.02
CA LEU A 246 -3.03 10.04 8.00
C LEU A 246 -4.19 9.23 7.44
N GLN A 247 -5.15 8.83 8.27
CA GLN A 247 -6.21 7.88 7.93
C GLN A 247 -6.91 8.20 6.59
N LYS A 248 -7.48 9.41 6.47
CA LYS A 248 -8.16 9.84 5.24
C LYS A 248 -7.25 9.84 4.01
N SER A 249 -5.97 10.17 4.17
CA SER A 249 -5.00 10.15 3.07
C SER A 249 -4.64 8.73 2.64
N MET A 250 -4.47 7.82 3.62
CA MET A 250 -4.14 6.43 3.40
C MET A 250 -5.28 5.69 2.69
N ASN A 251 -6.51 5.82 3.18
CA ASN A 251 -7.67 5.12 2.62
C ASN A 251 -7.95 5.55 1.17
N ARG A 252 -7.78 6.85 0.87
CA ARG A 252 -7.86 7.34 -0.52
C ARG A 252 -6.72 6.77 -1.38
N PHE A 253 -5.52 6.67 -0.83
CA PHE A 253 -4.37 6.17 -1.57
C PHE A 253 -4.58 4.71 -1.99
N PHE A 254 -4.95 3.81 -1.07
CA PHE A 254 -5.21 2.40 -1.40
C PHE A 254 -6.33 2.25 -2.44
N LYS A 255 -7.44 2.98 -2.30
CA LYS A 255 -8.55 2.96 -3.27
C LYS A 255 -8.22 3.48 -4.67
N THR A 256 -7.14 4.24 -4.80
CA THR A 256 -6.75 4.86 -6.09
C THR A 256 -5.47 4.27 -6.66
N MET A 257 -4.89 3.26 -5.99
CA MET A 257 -3.70 2.58 -6.44
C MET A 257 -3.93 2.01 -7.84
N GLN A 258 -2.92 2.16 -8.70
CA GLN A 258 -2.93 1.62 -10.05
C GLN A 258 -1.76 0.64 -10.18
N PRO A 259 -1.92 -0.47 -10.91
CA PRO A 259 -0.85 -1.46 -11.11
C PRO A 259 0.45 -0.87 -11.67
N ASP A 260 0.34 0.19 -12.48
CA ASP A 260 1.47 0.87 -13.13
C ASP A 260 2.23 1.87 -12.26
N LYS A 261 1.74 2.15 -11.06
CA LYS A 261 2.22 3.21 -10.16
C LYS A 261 2.63 2.66 -8.81
N ALA A 262 3.47 1.64 -8.82
CA ALA A 262 4.08 1.11 -7.61
C ALA A 262 4.80 2.22 -6.81
N VAL A 263 4.65 2.15 -5.49
CA VAL A 263 5.23 3.11 -4.55
C VAL A 263 6.09 2.39 -3.52
N ILE A 264 7.04 3.13 -2.96
CA ILE A 264 7.87 2.68 -1.85
C ILE A 264 7.82 3.69 -0.71
N ARG A 265 7.86 3.20 0.53
CA ARG A 265 7.98 3.98 1.75
C ARG A 265 8.99 3.28 2.65
N ASN A 266 9.81 4.06 3.33
CA ASN A 266 10.74 3.51 4.31
C ASN A 266 10.15 3.75 5.69
N ASN A 267 10.07 2.70 6.48
CA ASN A 267 9.84 2.79 7.91
C ASN A 267 11.15 2.43 8.63
N PHE A 268 11.27 2.79 9.90
CA PHE A 268 12.38 2.32 10.71
C PHE A 268 11.91 2.14 12.15
N PHE A 269 12.55 1.21 12.83
CA PHE A 269 12.52 1.05 14.27
C PHE A 269 13.91 0.59 14.71
N ILE A 270 14.15 0.60 16.02
CA ILE A 270 15.42 0.13 16.60
C ILE A 270 15.09 -1.09 17.45
N GLN A 271 15.66 -2.23 17.09
CA GLN A 271 15.70 -3.42 17.93
C GLN A 271 17.03 -3.44 18.69
N LEU A 272 16.97 -3.83 19.96
CA LEU A 272 18.12 -3.79 20.88
C LEU A 272 18.65 -5.19 21.21
N ASP A 273 18.30 -6.18 20.40
CA ASP A 273 18.73 -7.57 20.49
C ASP A 273 18.90 -8.14 19.07
N ASP A 274 19.40 -9.36 18.99
CA ASP A 274 19.70 -10.11 17.76
C ASP A 274 18.56 -11.02 17.29
N GLY A 275 17.41 -11.00 17.97
CA GLY A 275 16.24 -11.79 17.66
C GLY A 275 15.48 -11.30 16.42
N LEU A 276 16.05 -11.44 15.23
CA LEU A 276 15.45 -10.89 13.99
C LEU A 276 14.02 -11.39 13.75
N HIS A 277 13.77 -12.68 13.98
CA HIS A 277 12.44 -13.27 13.83
C HIS A 277 11.53 -12.96 15.04
N TRP A 278 12.11 -12.86 16.24
CA TRP A 278 11.43 -12.54 17.47
C TRP A 278 12.38 -11.91 18.49
N SER A 279 12.09 -10.67 18.90
CA SER A 279 12.85 -10.00 19.96
C SER A 279 12.60 -10.67 21.30
N HIS A 280 13.66 -11.08 21.98
CA HIS A 280 13.60 -11.69 23.31
C HIS A 280 13.00 -10.77 24.40
N ARG A 281 12.85 -9.48 24.08
CA ARG A 281 12.23 -8.48 24.97
C ARG A 281 10.71 -8.45 24.88
N MET A 282 10.13 -9.10 23.87
CA MET A 282 8.68 -9.24 23.69
C MET A 282 8.09 -10.33 24.59
N GLY A 283 8.93 -11.02 25.38
CA GLY A 283 8.53 -12.16 26.18
C GLY A 283 8.52 -13.44 25.35
N ASP A 284 7.85 -14.46 25.89
CA ASP A 284 7.72 -15.75 25.23
C ASP A 284 6.91 -15.62 23.93
N ARG A 285 7.48 -16.12 22.84
CA ARG A 285 6.84 -16.09 21.52
C ARG A 285 5.61 -16.99 21.47
N ASP A 286 5.55 -18.05 22.24
CA ASP A 286 4.40 -18.96 22.19
C ASP A 286 3.34 -18.59 23.25
N SER A 287 3.54 -17.46 23.93
CA SER A 287 2.53 -16.92 24.83
C SER A 287 1.30 -16.43 24.08
N ASN A 288 0.14 -16.58 24.73
CA ASN A 288 -1.12 -15.99 24.27
C ASN A 288 -1.23 -14.48 24.55
N GLU A 289 -0.17 -13.86 25.08
CA GLU A 289 -0.13 -12.41 25.29
C GLU A 289 0.13 -11.70 23.96
N VAL A 290 -0.63 -10.63 23.71
CA VAL A 290 -0.44 -9.81 22.51
C VAL A 290 0.95 -9.17 22.57
N ALA A 291 1.82 -9.52 21.64
CA ALA A 291 3.19 -9.04 21.65
C ALA A 291 3.26 -7.56 21.28
N CYS A 292 2.62 -7.18 20.18
CA CYS A 292 2.62 -5.80 19.72
C CYS A 292 1.50 -5.00 20.37
N MET A 293 1.62 -4.76 21.67
CA MET A 293 0.95 -3.63 22.30
C MET A 293 2.02 -2.72 22.84
N GLY A 294 1.99 -1.45 22.43
CA GLY A 294 2.67 -0.38 23.15
C GLY A 294 2.08 -0.28 24.56
N ASN A 295 2.48 -1.22 25.42
CA ASN A 295 2.26 -1.17 26.83
C ASN A 295 3.20 -0.08 27.30
N GLY A 296 2.62 1.11 27.47
CA GLY A 296 3.26 2.19 28.20
C GLY A 296 3.64 1.64 29.57
N LYS A 297 4.92 1.32 29.72
CA LYS A 297 5.63 1.41 30.97
C LYS A 297 6.72 2.44 30.76
#